data_AF-A0A1F5ZJZ3-F1
#
_entry.id   AF-A0A1F5ZJZ3-F1
#
_cell.length_a   1.000
_cell.length_b   1.000
_cell.length_c   1.000
_cell.angle_alpha   90.00
_cell.angle_beta   90.00
_cell.angle_gamma   90.00
#
_symmetry.space_group_name_H-M   'P 1'
#
loop_
_entity.id
_entity.type
_entity.pdbx_description
1 polymer ?
#
loop_
_entity_poly.entity_id
_entity_poly.type
_entity_poly.pdbx_seq_one_letter_code
_entity_poly.pdbx_strand_id
1 'polypeptide(L)'
;MAYMTLYHEESSNIVNLMQNKDPFFDYLTAKIMMHIPPGSSQKRILDLGCGGGRNSVAAAKKGYTVIGLDYVEKSLVVAGKLADLNKVSGKIFFKKEDITKLKPKQYGIFDYIIL
;
A
#
# COMPACT_ATOMS: atom_id res chain seq x y z
N MET A 1 18.40 -22.08 -9.18
CA MET A 1 17.30 -21.10 -9.41
C MET A 1 16.01 -21.46 -8.68
N ALA A 2 15.55 -22.73 -8.63
CA ALA A 2 14.28 -23.11 -7.99
C ALA A 2 14.15 -22.77 -6.48
N TYR A 3 15.21 -23.00 -5.69
CA TYR A 3 15.19 -22.70 -4.25
C TYR A 3 14.98 -21.21 -3.95
N MET A 4 15.63 -20.32 -4.71
CA MET A 4 15.50 -18.88 -4.49
C MET A 4 14.05 -18.41 -4.72
N THR A 5 13.39 -18.93 -5.76
CA THR A 5 11.98 -18.64 -6.05
C THR A 5 11.06 -19.14 -4.93
N LEU A 6 11.27 -20.36 -4.44
CA LEU A 6 10.50 -20.93 -3.33
C LEU A 6 10.62 -20.08 -2.05
N TYR A 7 11.83 -19.67 -1.68
CA TYR A 7 12.04 -18.78 -0.52
C TYR A 7 11.34 -17.43 -0.69
N HIS A 8 11.38 -16.85 -1.89
CA HIS A 8 10.70 -15.58 -2.17
C HIS A 8 9.18 -15.72 -2.11
N GLU A 9 8.61 -16.82 -2.60
CA GLU A 9 7.19 -17.10 -2.53
C GLU A 9 6.71 -17.35 -1.10
N GLU A 10 7.40 -18.21 -0.33
CA GLU A 10 7.10 -18.40 1.10
C GLU A 10 7.16 -17.08 1.86
N SER A 11 8.19 -16.27 1.61
CA SER A 11 8.34 -14.95 2.24
C SER A 11 7.18 -14.00 1.91
N SER A 12 6.72 -13.99 0.66
CA SER A 12 5.61 -13.14 0.22
C SER A 12 4.28 -13.62 0.79
N ASN A 13 4.10 -14.94 0.93
CA ASN A 13 2.93 -15.54 1.54
C ASN A 13 2.83 -15.17 3.03
N ILE A 14 3.93 -15.22 3.77
CA ILE A 14 3.97 -14.79 5.17
C ILE A 14 3.65 -13.30 5.30
N VAL A 15 4.23 -12.45 4.44
CA VAL A 15 3.91 -11.02 4.43
C VAL A 15 2.42 -10.80 4.18
N ASN A 16 1.83 -11.49 3.20
CA ASN A 16 0.40 -11.37 2.90
C ASN A 16 -0.47 -11.89 4.05
N LEU A 17 -0.09 -12.99 4.70
CA LEU A 17 -0.82 -13.52 5.84
C LEU A 17 -0.83 -12.52 7.00
N MET A 18 0.34 -11.99 7.37
CA MET A 18 0.46 -11.07 8.50
C MET A 18 -0.13 -9.68 8.19
N GLN A 19 0.07 -9.17 6.98
CA GLN A 19 -0.28 -7.77 6.65
C GLN A 19 -1.60 -7.61 5.92
N ASN A 20 -2.16 -8.64 5.30
CA ASN A 20 -3.42 -8.56 4.54
C ASN A 20 -4.49 -9.58 4.99
N LYS A 21 -4.15 -10.55 5.85
CA LYS A 21 -5.11 -11.55 6.37
C LYS A 21 -5.31 -11.53 7.88
N ASP A 22 -4.53 -10.72 8.60
CA ASP A 22 -4.75 -10.48 10.00
C ASP A 22 -5.99 -9.56 10.20
N PRO A 23 -7.00 -9.98 11.00
CA PRO A 23 -8.21 -9.21 11.27
C PRO A 23 -7.96 -7.87 12.00
N PHE A 24 -6.90 -7.77 12.81
CA PHE A 24 -6.58 -6.54 13.52
C PHE A 24 -6.31 -5.40 12.55
N PHE A 25 -5.54 -5.68 11.49
CA PHE A 25 -5.27 -4.68 10.46
C PHE A 25 -6.51 -4.38 9.60
N ASP A 26 -7.51 -5.26 9.51
CA ASP A 26 -8.74 -4.99 8.75
C ASP A 26 -9.57 -3.97 9.52
N TYR A 27 -9.65 -4.17 10.83
CA TYR A 27 -10.24 -3.21 11.74
C TYR A 27 -9.51 -1.85 11.67
N LEU A 28 -8.18 -1.83 11.73
CA LEU A 28 -7.42 -0.57 11.64
C LEU A 28 -7.66 0.16 10.31
N THR A 29 -7.57 -0.54 9.17
CA THR A 29 -7.85 0.05 7.87
C THR A 29 -9.27 0.59 7.80
N ALA A 30 -10.28 -0.15 8.28
CA ALA A 30 -11.65 0.33 8.32
C ALA A 30 -11.79 1.61 9.16
N LYS A 31 -11.16 1.65 10.36
CA LYS A 31 -11.19 2.82 11.24
C LYS A 31 -10.51 4.04 10.61
N ILE A 32 -9.38 3.87 9.93
CA ILE A 32 -8.71 4.96 9.19
C ILE A 32 -9.65 5.47 8.08
N MET A 33 -10.17 4.55 7.26
CA MET A 33 -11.03 4.90 6.13
C MET A 33 -12.33 5.58 6.56
N MET A 34 -12.85 5.33 7.77
CA MET A 34 -14.03 6.06 8.28
C MET A 34 -13.80 7.57 8.41
N HIS A 35 -12.56 8.00 8.68
CA HIS A 35 -12.22 9.43 8.85
C HIS A 35 -11.83 10.12 7.55
N ILE A 36 -11.57 9.34 6.49
CA ILE A 36 -11.27 9.84 5.15
C ILE A 36 -12.58 9.87 4.36
N PRO A 37 -13.11 11.02 3.91
CA PRO A 37 -14.35 11.07 3.14
C PRO A 37 -14.19 10.38 1.76
N PRO A 38 -15.27 10.12 1.02
CA PRO A 38 -15.16 9.69 -0.37
C PRO A 38 -14.27 10.64 -1.18
N GLY A 39 -13.34 10.06 -1.93
CA GLY A 39 -12.40 10.79 -2.77
C GLY A 39 -12.92 11.00 -4.19
N SER A 40 -12.12 11.71 -4.98
CA SER A 40 -12.20 11.73 -6.44
C SER A 40 -10.80 11.47 -6.99
N SER A 41 -10.68 11.16 -8.28
CA SER A 41 -9.38 10.90 -8.92
C SER A 41 -8.40 12.09 -8.86
N GLN A 42 -8.89 13.28 -8.54
CA GLN A 42 -8.06 14.47 -8.34
C GLN A 42 -7.42 14.53 -6.95
N LYS A 43 -7.97 13.80 -5.97
CA LYS A 43 -7.44 13.75 -4.61
C LYS A 43 -6.36 12.68 -4.48
N ARG A 44 -5.31 13.00 -3.72
CA ARG A 44 -4.07 12.23 -3.62
C ARG A 44 -3.79 11.83 -2.19
N ILE A 45 -3.38 10.58 -2.00
CA ILE A 45 -2.92 10.05 -0.71
C ILE A 45 -1.47 9.57 -0.84
N LEU A 46 -0.67 9.86 0.17
CA LEU A 46 0.65 9.27 0.37
C LEU A 46 0.57 8.23 1.51
N ASP A 47 0.83 6.98 1.19
CA ASP A 47 0.85 5.86 2.16
C ASP A 47 2.31 5.51 2.46
N LEU A 48 2.81 5.96 3.61
CA LEU A 48 4.19 5.80 4.05
C LEU A 48 4.31 4.48 4.82
N GLY A 49 5.27 3.62 4.45
CA GLY A 49 5.33 2.26 5.01
C GLY A 49 4.12 1.42 4.59
N CYS A 50 3.74 1.49 3.30
CA CYS A 50 2.47 0.94 2.82
C CYS A 50 2.34 -0.59 2.95
N GLY A 51 3.44 -1.29 3.24
CA GLY A 51 3.46 -2.74 3.44
C GLY A 51 2.85 -3.48 2.25
N GLY A 52 1.98 -4.45 2.55
CA GLY A 52 1.19 -5.23 1.61
C GLY A 52 0.04 -4.47 0.94
N GLY A 53 -0.03 -3.14 1.10
CA GLY A 53 -0.89 -2.25 0.33
C GLY A 53 -2.34 -2.14 0.83
N ARG A 54 -2.67 -2.63 2.02
CA ARG A 54 -4.06 -2.68 2.54
C ARG A 54 -4.74 -1.31 2.53
N ASN A 55 -4.08 -0.30 3.11
CA ASN A 55 -4.60 1.07 3.16
C ASN A 55 -4.64 1.72 1.77
N SER A 56 -3.56 1.57 0.99
CA SER A 56 -3.50 2.03 -0.40
C SER A 56 -4.66 1.51 -1.26
N VAL A 57 -4.97 0.22 -1.20
CA VAL A 57 -6.08 -0.38 -1.96
C VAL A 57 -7.42 0.12 -1.46
N ALA A 58 -7.62 0.24 -0.15
CA ALA A 58 -8.85 0.79 0.43
C ALA A 58 -9.08 2.25 0.01
N ALA A 59 -8.03 3.08 0.04
CA ALA A 59 -8.06 4.46 -0.44
C ALA A 59 -8.39 4.56 -1.94
N ALA A 60 -7.77 3.72 -2.77
CA ALA A 60 -8.02 3.71 -4.21
C ALA A 60 -9.46 3.29 -4.57
N LYS A 61 -10.01 2.31 -3.84
CA LYS A 61 -11.43 1.94 -3.93
C LYS A 61 -12.34 3.09 -3.52
N LYS A 62 -11.89 3.92 -2.56
CA LYS A 62 -12.60 5.12 -2.10
C LYS A 62 -12.49 6.32 -3.05
N GLY A 63 -11.77 6.17 -4.16
CA GLY A 63 -11.74 7.15 -5.25
C GLY A 63 -10.43 7.92 -5.38
N TYR A 64 -9.48 7.76 -4.47
CA TYR A 64 -8.22 8.49 -4.46
C TYR A 64 -7.20 7.91 -5.46
N THR A 65 -6.25 8.75 -5.88
CA THR A 65 -4.96 8.27 -6.40
C THR A 65 -3.95 8.16 -5.27
N VAL A 66 -3.13 7.12 -5.28
CA VAL A 66 -2.28 6.77 -4.15
C VAL A 66 -0.84 6.59 -4.59
N ILE A 67 0.10 7.13 -3.82
CA ILE A 67 1.51 6.74 -3.86
C ILE A 67 1.79 5.95 -2.58
N GLY A 68 2.15 4.68 -2.73
CA GLY A 68 2.56 3.81 -1.63
C GLY A 68 4.07 3.64 -1.60
N LEU A 69 4.69 3.99 -0.48
CA LEU A 69 6.13 3.90 -0.29
C LEU A 69 6.46 2.86 0.78
N ASP A 70 7.38 1.95 0.50
CA ASP A 70 7.88 1.01 1.50
C ASP A 70 9.35 0.69 1.24
N TYR A 71 10.13 0.40 2.29
CA TYR A 71 11.53 0.02 2.12
C TYR A 71 11.69 -1.44 1.68
N VAL A 72 10.71 -2.28 2.01
CA VAL A 72 10.76 -3.73 1.87
C VAL A 72 10.15 -4.14 0.53
N GLU A 73 11.02 -4.45 -0.44
CA GLU A 73 10.63 -4.84 -1.82
C GLU A 73 9.56 -5.95 -1.88
N LYS A 74 9.70 -6.99 -1.04
CA LYS A 74 8.73 -8.10 -0.99
C LYS A 74 7.32 -7.65 -0.58
N SER A 75 7.21 -6.61 0.26
CA SER A 75 5.91 -6.04 0.64
C SER A 75 5.25 -5.36 -0.56
N LEU A 76 6.04 -4.64 -1.38
CA LEU A 76 5.54 -4.00 -2.60
C LEU A 76 5.06 -5.01 -3.64
N VAL A 77 5.71 -6.17 -3.75
CA VAL A 77 5.22 -7.29 -4.59
C VAL A 77 3.83 -7.75 -4.12
N VAL A 78 3.65 -7.92 -2.81
CA VAL A 78 2.34 -8.28 -2.23
C VAL A 78 1.32 -7.16 -2.47
N ALA A 79 1.71 -5.90 -2.31
CA ALA A 79 0.86 -4.73 -2.53
C ALA A 79 0.37 -4.61 -3.98
N GLY A 80 1.26 -4.84 -4.95
CA GLY A 80 0.90 -4.88 -6.37
C GLY A 80 -0.12 -5.96 -6.67
N LYS A 81 0.13 -7.20 -6.20
CA LYS A 81 -0.82 -8.31 -6.34
C LYS A 81 -2.18 -8.00 -5.71
N LEU A 82 -2.19 -7.35 -4.54
CA LEU A 82 -3.44 -6.94 -3.89
C LEU A 82 -4.18 -5.88 -4.73
N ALA A 83 -3.48 -4.90 -5.30
CA ALA A 83 -4.08 -3.89 -6.17
C ALA A 83 -4.70 -4.50 -7.44
N ASP A 84 -4.00 -5.46 -8.06
CA ASP A 84 -4.48 -6.17 -9.26
C ASP A 84 -5.74 -6.98 -8.95
N LEU A 85 -5.71 -7.77 -7.87
CA LEU A 85 -6.86 -8.55 -7.42
C LEU A 85 -8.10 -7.68 -7.18
N ASN A 86 -7.88 -6.44 -6.72
CA ASN A 86 -8.93 -5.47 -6.43
C ASN A 86 -9.25 -4.54 -7.60
N LYS A 87 -8.60 -4.71 -8.76
CA LYS A 87 -8.81 -3.92 -9.99
C LYS A 87 -8.60 -2.41 -9.79
N VAL A 88 -7.61 -2.04 -8.97
CA VAL A 88 -7.29 -0.62 -8.66
C VAL A 88 -5.86 -0.21 -9.03
N SER A 89 -5.08 -1.06 -9.69
CA SER A 89 -3.68 -0.79 -10.04
C SER A 89 -3.48 0.50 -10.84
N GLY A 90 -4.45 0.89 -11.67
CA GLY A 90 -4.40 2.16 -12.41
C GLY A 90 -4.52 3.43 -11.54
N LYS A 91 -4.78 3.29 -10.24
CA LYS A 91 -4.88 4.41 -9.29
C LYS A 91 -3.74 4.45 -8.28
N ILE A 92 -2.85 3.45 -8.27
CA ILE A 92 -1.84 3.28 -7.24
C ILE A 92 -0.46 3.17 -7.87
N PHE A 93 0.49 3.95 -7.36
CA PHE A 93 1.90 3.84 -7.69
C PHE A 93 2.68 3.39 -6.46
N PHE A 94 3.22 2.17 -6.49
CA PHE A 94 4.08 1.63 -5.44
C PHE A 94 5.55 1.86 -5.78
N LYS A 95 6.34 2.34 -4.81
CA LYS A 95 7.78 2.59 -4.99
C LYS A 95 8.57 2.20 -3.75
N LYS A 96 9.72 1.54 -3.97
CA LYS A 96 10.69 1.32 -2.91
C LYS A 96 11.33 2.63 -2.47
N GLU A 97 11.24 2.95 -1.18
CA GLU A 97 11.80 4.17 -0.62
C GLU A 97 12.14 4.01 0.87
N ASP A 98 13.24 4.64 1.31
CA ASP A 98 13.55 4.81 2.73
C ASP A 98 12.87 6.09 3.24
N ILE A 99 11.70 5.93 3.86
CA ILE A 99 10.90 7.07 4.31
C ILE A 99 11.59 7.90 5.39
N THR A 100 12.60 7.36 6.09
CA THR A 100 13.37 8.10 7.11
C THR A 100 14.31 9.15 6.51
N LYS A 101 14.61 9.01 5.21
CA LYS A 101 15.47 9.93 4.43
C LYS A 101 14.68 10.69 3.38
N LEU A 102 13.36 10.63 3.44
CA LEU A 102 12.47 11.18 2.43
C LEU A 102 12.58 12.70 2.38
N LYS A 103 12.67 13.25 1.17
CA LYS A 103 12.59 14.69 0.92
C LYS A 103 11.16 15.02 0.49
N PRO A 104 10.30 15.60 1.35
CA PRO A 104 8.86 15.71 1.07
C PRO A 104 8.53 16.44 -0.24
N LYS A 105 9.33 17.44 -0.59
CA LYS A 105 9.16 18.24 -1.82
C LYS A 105 9.16 17.42 -3.11
N GLN A 106 9.76 16.22 -3.13
CA GLN A 106 9.86 15.40 -4.35
C GLN A 106 8.54 14.72 -4.76
N TYR A 107 7.58 14.59 -3.84
CA TYR A 107 6.34 13.85 -4.07
C TYR A 107 5.12 14.75 -4.32
N GLY A 108 5.27 16.06 -4.06
CA GLY A 108 4.23 17.07 -4.23
C GLY A 108 3.32 17.21 -3.01
N ILE A 109 2.10 17.68 -3.27
CA ILE A 109 1.07 17.92 -2.25
C ILE A 109 0.07 16.76 -2.25
N PHE A 110 -0.37 16.37 -1.06
CA PHE A 110 -1.35 15.31 -0.82
C PHE A 110 -2.46 15.83 0.09
N ASP A 111 -3.67 15.32 -0.11
CA ASP A 111 -4.82 15.62 0.75
C ASP A 111 -4.68 14.90 2.10
N TYR A 112 -4.13 13.68 2.09
CA TYR A 112 -3.89 12.88 3.29
C TYR A 112 -2.55 12.14 3.20
N ILE A 113 -1.95 11.92 4.37
CA ILE A 113 -0.80 11.05 4.57
C ILE A 113 -1.20 9.97 5.58
N ILE A 114 -0.97 8.71 5.24
CA ILE A 114 -1.20 7.53 6.08
C ILE A 114 0.16 6.94 6.44
N LEU A 115 0.32 6.49 7.69
CA LEU A 115 1.48 5.77 8.23
C LEU A 115 0.95 4.67 9.16
#